data_AF-Q9ZDH3-F1
#
_entry.id   AF-Q9ZDH3-F1
#
_cell.length_a   1.000
_cell.length_b   1.000
_cell.length_c   1.000
_cell.angle_alpha   90.00
_cell.angle_beta   90.00
_cell.angle_gamma   90.00
#
_symmetry.space_group_name_H-M   'P 1'
#
loop_
_entity.id
_entity.type
_entity.pdbx_description
1 polymer ?
#
loop_
_entity_poly.entity_id
_entity_poly.type
_entity_poly.pdbx_seq_one_letter_code
_entity_poly.pdbx_strand_id
1 'polypeptide(L)'
;MTLDKLIEKLAAKFRIVITKVAVKDHLAYKIEPHFLLPFLKALKESEELRFTVLTDLFGVDFPKKEKRFEVVYNLLSLKLNKNLIIKTHISEKESIPSAMQILSAAYWYELEVYDMYGVNFNGNNDKRRILTDYDFEGHPLRKDFPLTGYTQVKYDKKLEKVTYEPVNLDIEYREFDFSSHWHSPSYVLPGDEKTEE
;
A
#
# COMPACT_ATOMS: atom_id res chain seq x y z
N MET A 1 7.82 -19.68 24.12
CA MET A 1 6.81 -18.59 24.02
C MET A 1 6.33 -18.54 22.58
N THR A 2 5.03 -18.36 22.33
CA THR A 2 4.53 -18.12 20.97
C THR A 2 5.05 -16.78 20.45
N LEU A 3 5.27 -16.66 19.14
CA LEU A 3 5.77 -15.43 18.49
C LEU A 3 4.95 -14.20 18.90
N ASP A 4 3.62 -14.36 18.91
CA ASP A 4 2.66 -13.33 19.33
C ASP A 4 2.97 -12.76 20.71
N LYS A 5 3.24 -13.64 21.70
CA LYS A 5 3.54 -13.22 23.07
C LYS A 5 4.86 -12.46 23.16
N LEU A 6 5.84 -12.82 22.34
CA LEU A 6 7.12 -12.10 22.30
C LEU A 6 6.94 -10.69 21.72
N ILE A 7 6.16 -10.56 20.66
CA ILE A 7 5.89 -9.27 20.02
C ILE A 7 5.04 -8.39 20.94
N GLU A 8 4.02 -8.94 21.60
CA GLU A 8 3.21 -8.22 22.58
C GLU A 8 4.04 -7.76 23.79
N LYS A 9 4.95 -8.61 24.29
CA LYS A 9 5.89 -8.23 25.37
C LYS A 9 6.83 -7.11 24.94
N LEU A 10 7.32 -7.16 23.70
CA LEU A 10 8.17 -6.12 23.14
C LEU A 10 7.41 -4.80 22.97
N ALA A 11 6.18 -4.85 22.43
CA ALA A 11 5.33 -3.67 22.28
C ALA A 11 5.01 -3.03 23.63
N ALA A 12 4.70 -3.83 24.65
CA ALA A 12 4.48 -3.36 26.02
C ALA A 12 5.74 -2.68 26.61
N LYS A 13 6.93 -3.23 26.36
CA LYS A 13 8.20 -2.63 26.82
C LYS A 13 8.44 -1.22 26.28
N PHE A 14 8.07 -0.98 25.02
CA PHE A 14 8.24 0.33 24.37
C PHE A 14 7.00 1.23 24.43
N ARG A 15 5.94 0.82 25.15
CA ARG A 15 4.64 1.52 25.22
C ARG A 15 4.04 1.78 23.84
N ILE A 16 4.24 0.86 22.90
CA ILE A 16 3.73 0.94 21.54
C ILE A 16 2.36 0.27 21.50
N VAL A 17 1.36 0.99 21.02
CA VAL A 17 0.01 0.45 20.83
C VAL A 17 0.00 -0.34 19.53
N ILE A 18 -0.23 -1.65 19.63
CA ILE A 18 -0.40 -2.54 18.49
C ILE A 18 -1.81 -3.17 18.56
N THR A 19 -2.47 -3.24 17.41
CA THR A 19 -3.76 -3.95 17.29
C THR A 19 -3.56 -5.19 16.44
N LYS A 20 -3.84 -6.37 16.97
CA LYS A 20 -3.73 -7.62 16.21
C LYS A 20 -4.81 -7.66 15.12
N VAL A 21 -4.41 -7.99 13.90
CA VAL A 21 -5.32 -8.16 12.76
C VAL A 21 -5.33 -9.64 12.37
N ALA A 22 -6.52 -10.22 12.23
CA ALA A 22 -6.67 -11.61 11.79
C ALA A 22 -6.36 -11.70 10.28
N VAL A 23 -5.26 -12.36 9.93
CA VAL A 23 -4.89 -12.67 8.53
C VAL A 23 -4.59 -14.16 8.46
N LYS A 24 -5.59 -14.99 8.20
CA LYS A 24 -5.49 -16.46 8.03
C LYS A 24 -4.33 -17.09 8.85
N ASP A 25 -3.23 -17.42 8.16
CA ASP A 25 -2.05 -18.12 8.72
C ASP A 25 -0.88 -17.19 9.08
N HIS A 26 -1.02 -15.88 8.87
CA HIS A 26 0.02 -14.88 9.07
C HIS A 26 -0.27 -14.00 10.29
N LEU A 27 0.80 -13.64 11.00
CA LEU A 27 0.71 -12.69 12.09
C LEU A 27 0.75 -11.26 11.53
N ALA A 28 -0.32 -10.51 11.78
CA ALA A 28 -0.42 -9.11 11.35
C ALA A 28 -0.75 -8.18 12.52
N TYR A 29 -0.06 -7.05 12.57
CA TYR A 29 -0.34 -5.98 13.53
C TYR A 29 -0.60 -4.66 12.81
N LYS A 30 -1.63 -3.95 13.25
CA LYS A 30 -1.93 -2.58 12.87
C LYS A 30 -1.28 -1.63 13.88
N ILE A 31 -0.61 -0.60 13.37
CA ILE A 31 0.17 0.36 14.16
C ILE A 31 -0.10 1.76 13.62
N GLU A 32 -0.14 2.76 14.49
CA GLU A 32 -0.22 4.17 14.09
C GLU A 32 1.13 4.66 13.53
N PRO A 33 1.14 5.54 12.51
CA PRO A 33 2.37 5.99 11.84
C PRO A 33 3.46 6.52 12.78
N HIS A 34 3.08 7.18 13.89
CA HIS A 34 4.03 7.74 14.86
C HIS A 34 4.89 6.68 15.55
N PHE A 35 4.35 5.49 15.80
CA PHE A 35 5.07 4.41 16.48
C PHE A 35 5.80 3.46 15.53
N LEU A 36 5.65 3.62 14.22
CA LEU A 36 6.19 2.71 13.23
C LEU A 36 7.72 2.58 13.32
N LEU A 37 8.43 3.71 13.30
CA LEU A 37 9.90 3.71 13.30
C LEU A 37 10.49 3.11 14.59
N PRO A 38 10.04 3.50 15.80
CA PRO A 38 10.45 2.83 17.04
C PRO A 38 10.16 1.32 17.04
N PHE A 39 9.00 0.92 16.50
CA PHE A 39 8.61 -0.49 16.46
C PHE A 39 9.49 -1.32 15.53
N LEU A 40 9.74 -0.83 14.30
CA LEU A 40 10.62 -1.48 13.33
C LEU A 40 12.05 -1.62 13.88
N LYS A 41 12.55 -0.58 14.57
CA LYS A 41 13.87 -0.61 15.21
C LYS A 41 13.91 -1.68 16.31
N ALA A 42 12.91 -1.72 17.18
CA ALA A 42 12.84 -2.69 18.26
C ALA A 42 12.73 -4.14 17.74
N LEU A 43 11.97 -4.38 16.67
CA LEU A 43 11.88 -5.69 16.02
C LEU A 43 13.22 -6.16 15.44
N LYS A 44 13.97 -5.24 14.80
CA LYS A 44 15.29 -5.54 14.24
C LYS A 44 16.35 -5.80 15.32
N GLU A 45 16.38 -4.98 16.38
CA GLU A 45 17.40 -5.03 17.44
C GLU A 45 17.15 -6.16 18.45
N SER A 46 15.91 -6.62 18.61
CA SER A 46 15.59 -7.69 19.55
C SER A 46 16.30 -9.01 19.20
N GLU A 47 17.05 -9.54 20.16
CA GLU A 47 17.83 -10.77 19.95
C GLU A 47 16.96 -12.00 19.69
N GLU A 48 15.75 -12.02 20.26
CA GLU A 48 14.80 -13.12 20.12
C GLU A 48 14.11 -13.11 18.75
N LEU A 49 13.66 -11.94 18.27
CA LEU A 49 12.87 -11.86 17.02
C LEU A 49 13.74 -11.65 15.78
N ARG A 50 14.77 -10.78 15.83
CA ARG A 50 15.68 -10.46 14.71
C ARG A 50 15.00 -10.38 13.34
N PHE A 51 14.02 -9.49 13.19
CA PHE A 51 13.43 -9.18 11.88
C PHE A 51 14.40 -8.29 11.08
N THR A 52 15.30 -8.93 10.34
CA THR A 52 16.38 -8.24 9.61
C THR A 52 16.07 -7.99 8.15
N VAL A 53 15.15 -8.76 7.55
CA VAL A 53 14.84 -8.70 6.13
C VAL A 53 13.48 -8.03 5.92
N LEU A 54 13.46 -6.92 5.18
CA LEU A 54 12.25 -6.39 4.58
C LEU A 54 12.00 -7.17 3.30
N THR A 55 10.92 -7.95 3.25
CA THR A 55 10.60 -8.73 2.05
C THR A 55 9.84 -7.89 1.04
N ASP A 56 8.94 -7.03 1.52
CA ASP A 56 8.08 -6.21 0.66
C ASP A 56 7.51 -5.03 1.45
N LEU A 57 7.24 -3.93 0.74
CA LEU A 57 6.52 -2.77 1.24
C LEU A 57 5.65 -2.25 0.11
N PHE A 58 4.33 -2.32 0.30
CA PHE A 58 3.35 -1.87 -0.68
C PHE A 58 2.25 -1.04 -0.04
N GLY A 59 1.63 -0.20 -0.85
CA GLY A 59 0.42 0.54 -0.49
C GLY A 59 -0.83 -0.24 -0.88
N VAL A 60 -1.94 0.01 -0.19
CA VAL A 60 -3.28 -0.44 -0.58
C VAL A 60 -4.22 0.76 -0.46
N ASP A 61 -4.99 1.01 -1.52
CA ASP A 61 -5.95 2.09 -1.57
C ASP A 61 -7.36 1.60 -1.20
N PHE A 62 -7.92 2.15 -0.12
CA PHE A 62 -9.28 1.92 0.35
C PHE A 62 -10.07 3.25 0.32
N PRO A 63 -10.71 3.60 -0.81
CA PRO A 63 -11.36 4.90 -0.98
C PRO A 63 -12.53 5.14 -0.01
N LYS A 64 -13.15 4.07 0.52
CA LYS A 64 -14.27 4.15 1.47
C LYS A 64 -13.84 4.44 2.93
N LYS A 65 -12.54 4.42 3.25
CA LYS A 65 -12.03 4.65 4.61
C LYS A 65 -11.58 6.11 4.79
N GLU A 66 -11.74 6.66 5.99
CA GLU A 66 -11.23 8.00 6.33
C GLU A 66 -9.71 8.13 6.09
N LYS A 67 -8.95 7.13 6.56
CA LYS A 67 -7.55 6.95 6.19
C LYS A 67 -7.48 6.07 4.95
N ARG A 68 -7.46 6.74 3.80
CA ARG A 68 -7.53 6.15 2.45
C ARG A 68 -6.47 5.07 2.20
N PHE A 69 -5.21 5.34 2.56
CA PHE A 69 -4.10 4.46 2.23
C PHE A 69 -3.71 3.58 3.41
N GLU A 70 -3.43 2.32 3.14
CA GLU A 70 -2.83 1.36 4.07
C GLU A 70 -1.45 0.97 3.54
N VAL A 71 -0.38 1.32 4.25
CA VAL A 71 0.98 0.90 3.92
C VAL A 71 1.30 -0.36 4.72
N VAL A 72 1.68 -1.42 4.00
CA VAL A 72 1.94 -2.76 4.54
C VAL A 72 3.42 -3.05 4.44
N TYR A 73 4.05 -3.38 5.57
CA TYR A 73 5.43 -3.84 5.65
C TYR A 73 5.45 -5.33 5.93
N ASN A 74 6.09 -6.09 5.05
CA ASN A 74 6.32 -7.51 5.25
C ASN A 74 7.77 -7.73 5.71
N LEU A 75 7.93 -8.28 6.91
CA LEU A 75 9.23 -8.55 7.51
C LEU A 75 9.44 -10.04 7.66
N LEU A 76 10.66 -10.49 7.41
CA LEU A 76 11.10 -11.86 7.63
C LEU A 76 12.19 -11.89 8.72
N SER A 77 11.97 -12.77 9.70
CA SER A 77 13.02 -13.17 10.63
C SER A 77 13.70 -14.42 10.11
N LEU A 78 14.98 -14.31 9.77
CA LEU A 78 15.80 -15.47 9.38
C LEU A 78 16.06 -16.41 10.56
N LYS A 79 16.09 -15.89 11.79
CA LYS A 79 16.34 -16.68 13.00
C LYS A 79 15.16 -17.57 13.36
N LEU A 80 13.94 -17.03 13.27
CA LEU A 80 12.72 -17.76 13.61
C LEU A 80 12.10 -18.46 12.39
N ASN A 81 12.55 -18.12 11.18
CA ASN A 81 11.92 -18.48 9.91
C ASN A 81 10.41 -18.18 9.92
N LYS A 82 10.07 -16.95 10.33
CA LYS A 82 8.69 -16.47 10.45
C LYS A 82 8.55 -15.10 9.81
N ASN A 83 7.41 -14.90 9.15
CA ASN A 83 6.99 -13.63 8.56
C ASN A 83 6.09 -12.86 9.53
N LEU A 84 6.20 -11.54 9.46
CA LEU A 84 5.38 -10.60 10.22
C LEU A 84 4.89 -9.51 9.28
N ILE A 85 3.59 -9.22 9.34
CA ILE A 85 2.95 -8.17 8.56
C ILE A 85 2.65 -6.99 9.49
N ILE A 86 3.11 -5.80 9.12
CA ILE A 86 2.81 -4.56 9.85
C ILE A 86 2.00 -3.66 8.93
N LYS A 87 0.84 -3.22 9.40
CA LYS A 87 -0.08 -2.37 8.64
C LYS A 87 -0.14 -1.00 9.30
N THR A 88 -0.01 0.05 8.51
CA THR A 88 -0.16 1.43 8.96
C THR A 88 -1.15 2.14 8.07
N HIS A 89 -2.03 2.95 8.65
CA HIS A 89 -3.00 3.72 7.88
C HIS A 89 -2.61 5.18 7.83
N ILE A 90 -2.80 5.78 6.67
CA ILE A 90 -2.43 7.17 6.40
C ILE A 90 -3.51 7.82 5.53
N SER A 91 -3.81 9.09 5.80
CA SER A 91 -4.59 9.93 4.89
C SER A 91 -3.71 10.52 3.78
N GLU A 92 -4.32 11.11 2.76
CA GLU A 92 -3.59 11.68 1.61
C GLU A 92 -2.69 12.87 1.98
N LYS A 93 -3.05 13.62 3.03
CA LYS A 93 -2.29 14.81 3.47
C LYS A 93 -1.24 14.50 4.53
N GLU A 94 -1.30 13.32 5.12
CA GLU A 94 -0.35 12.88 6.13
C GLU A 94 0.91 12.30 5.49
N SER A 95 1.95 12.19 6.30
CA SER A 95 3.25 11.66 5.91
C SER A 95 3.69 10.58 6.89
N ILE A 96 4.28 9.49 6.40
CA ILE A 96 4.81 8.39 7.22
C ILE A 96 6.32 8.58 7.43
N PRO A 97 6.90 8.28 8.60
CA PRO A 97 8.35 8.26 8.76
C PRO A 97 8.99 7.16 7.90
N SER A 98 10.02 7.51 7.14
CA SER A 98 10.78 6.58 6.31
C SER A 98 11.50 5.53 7.17
N ALA A 99 11.41 4.27 6.75
CA ALA A 99 12.10 3.14 7.36
C ALA A 99 13.52 2.94 6.82
N MET A 100 13.98 3.74 5.85
CA MET A 100 15.27 3.57 5.16
C MET A 100 16.48 3.49 6.11
N GLN A 101 16.43 4.21 7.24
CA GLN A 101 17.51 4.22 8.24
C GLN A 101 17.63 2.90 9.00
N ILE A 102 16.54 2.13 9.09
CA ILE A 102 16.48 0.85 9.79
C ILE A 102 16.65 -0.29 8.79
N LEU A 103 15.94 -0.22 7.66
CA LEU A 103 15.91 -1.24 6.62
C LEU A 103 16.31 -0.58 5.32
N SER A 104 17.56 -0.78 4.88
CA SER A 104 18.11 -0.14 3.68
C SER A 104 17.31 -0.46 2.41
N ALA A 105 16.70 -1.65 2.36
CA ALA A 105 15.83 -2.04 1.25
C ALA A 105 14.56 -1.17 1.12
N ALA A 106 14.11 -0.52 2.21
CA ALA A 106 12.90 0.30 2.20
C ALA A 106 13.01 1.49 1.23
N TYR A 107 14.22 1.98 0.93
CA TYR A 107 14.42 3.12 0.06
C TYR A 107 13.72 2.96 -1.31
N TRP A 108 13.88 1.81 -1.96
CA TRP A 108 13.28 1.58 -3.28
C TRP A 108 11.76 1.36 -3.21
N TYR A 109 11.30 0.62 -2.21
CA TYR A 109 9.87 0.38 -2.02
C TYR A 109 9.10 1.66 -1.64
N GLU A 110 9.72 2.54 -0.86
CA GLU A 110 9.12 3.84 -0.52
C GLU A 110 8.95 4.73 -1.75
N LEU A 111 9.91 4.70 -2.70
CA LEU A 111 9.79 5.39 -3.99
C LEU A 111 8.68 4.77 -4.85
N GLU A 112 8.57 3.45 -4.88
CA GLU A 112 7.49 2.75 -5.59
C GLU A 112 6.11 3.13 -5.03
N VAL A 113 5.95 3.12 -3.70
CA VAL A 113 4.68 3.49 -3.07
C VAL A 113 4.36 4.98 -3.24
N TYR A 114 5.37 5.84 -3.25
CA TYR A 114 5.21 7.25 -3.61
C TYR A 114 4.72 7.39 -5.06
N ASP A 115 5.34 6.69 -6.01
CA ASP A 115 4.98 6.78 -7.43
C ASP A 115 3.58 6.23 -7.72
N MET A 116 3.25 5.07 -7.15
CA MET A 116 2.01 4.36 -7.42
C MET A 116 0.80 4.89 -6.64
N TYR A 117 0.97 5.32 -5.39
CA TYR A 117 -0.11 5.74 -4.49
C TYR A 117 -0.02 7.20 -4.04
N GLY A 118 1.13 7.87 -4.19
CA GLY A 118 1.32 9.25 -3.74
C GLY A 118 1.47 9.40 -2.23
N VAL A 119 1.89 8.34 -1.52
CA VAL A 119 2.15 8.40 -0.08
C VAL A 119 3.51 9.06 0.17
N ASN A 120 3.53 10.10 0.99
CA ASN A 120 4.75 10.83 1.32
C ASN A 120 5.50 10.19 2.51
N PHE A 121 6.80 9.93 2.32
CA PHE A 121 7.70 9.44 3.37
C PHE A 121 8.61 10.56 3.89
N ASN A 122 8.52 10.86 5.19
CA ASN A 122 9.38 11.83 5.87
C ASN A 122 10.74 11.20 6.18
N GLY A 123 11.81 11.85 5.74
CA GLY A 123 13.19 11.39 5.94
C GLY A 123 13.87 10.93 4.66
N ASN A 124 13.11 10.57 3.62
CA ASN A 124 13.65 10.35 2.29
C ASN A 124 13.66 11.68 1.51
N ASN A 125 14.86 12.17 1.17
CA ASN A 125 15.03 13.41 0.42
C ASN A 125 14.86 13.22 -1.09
N ASP A 126 14.90 11.97 -1.56
CA ASP A 126 14.67 11.65 -2.96
C ASP A 126 13.19 11.30 -3.15
N LYS A 127 12.49 12.11 -3.94
CA LYS A 127 11.06 11.96 -4.25
C LYS A 127 10.83 11.79 -5.75
N ARG A 128 11.77 11.16 -6.44
CA ARG A 128 11.60 10.83 -7.86
C ARG A 128 10.62 9.66 -8.05
N ARG A 129 10.01 9.63 -9.22
CA ARG A 129 9.25 8.47 -9.71
C ARG A 129 10.22 7.38 -10.17
N ILE A 130 9.79 6.13 -10.13
CA ILE A 130 10.64 4.97 -10.45
C ILE A 130 10.01 4.06 -11.51
N LEU A 131 8.69 3.82 -11.44
CA LEU A 131 7.98 2.93 -12.35
C LEU A 131 7.32 3.70 -13.50
N THR A 132 6.81 4.90 -13.23
CA THR A 132 6.12 5.71 -14.24
C THR A 132 7.10 6.48 -15.13
N ASP A 133 6.56 7.00 -16.24
CA ASP A 133 7.29 7.90 -17.13
C ASP A 133 7.73 9.19 -16.41
N TYR A 134 8.77 9.84 -16.93
CA TYR A 134 9.40 10.99 -16.28
C TYR A 134 8.41 12.14 -16.02
N ASP A 135 7.56 12.41 -16.99
CA ASP A 135 6.55 13.48 -16.95
C ASP A 135 5.15 12.95 -16.62
N PHE A 136 5.05 11.78 -15.98
CA PHE A 136 3.76 11.17 -15.69
C PHE A 136 2.96 11.95 -14.64
N GLU A 137 1.74 12.32 -15.01
CA GLU A 137 0.79 13.00 -14.14
C GLU A 137 -0.15 11.99 -13.47
N GLY A 138 -0.16 12.00 -12.13
CA GLY A 138 -1.02 11.14 -11.32
C GLY A 138 -0.31 9.94 -10.67
N HIS A 139 -1.12 9.00 -10.17
CA HIS A 139 -0.71 7.84 -9.37
C HIS A 139 -1.52 6.61 -9.83
N PRO A 140 -0.93 5.69 -10.62
CA PRO A 140 -1.67 4.67 -11.37
C PRO A 140 -2.48 3.69 -10.54
N LEU A 141 -2.02 3.33 -9.34
CA LEU A 141 -2.66 2.28 -8.52
C LEU A 141 -3.75 2.83 -7.58
N ARG A 142 -4.05 4.13 -7.66
CA ARG A 142 -5.22 4.70 -7.00
C ARG A 142 -6.49 4.23 -7.69
N LYS A 143 -7.54 3.95 -6.92
CA LYS A 143 -8.84 3.48 -7.44
C LYS A 143 -9.57 4.51 -8.29
N ASP A 144 -9.18 5.77 -8.22
CA ASP A 144 -9.76 6.85 -9.03
C ASP A 144 -9.07 6.97 -10.40
N PHE A 145 -7.91 6.33 -10.58
CA PHE A 145 -7.14 6.41 -11.82
C PHE A 145 -7.71 5.43 -12.85
N PRO A 146 -8.06 5.87 -14.08
CA PRO A 146 -8.64 4.99 -15.09
C PRO A 146 -7.59 4.00 -15.60
N LEU A 147 -8.03 2.78 -15.92
CA LEU A 147 -7.14 1.71 -16.40
C LEU A 147 -6.31 2.12 -17.63
N THR A 148 -6.91 2.90 -18.54
CA THR A 148 -6.26 3.37 -19.76
C THR A 148 -5.28 4.52 -19.51
N GLY A 149 -5.40 5.22 -18.38
CA GLY A 149 -4.74 6.50 -18.14
C GLY A 149 -5.35 7.64 -18.95
N TYR A 150 -4.69 8.81 -18.92
CA TYR A 150 -5.18 10.05 -19.52
C TYR A 150 -4.50 10.38 -20.86
N THR A 151 -3.25 9.93 -21.04
CA THR A 151 -2.42 10.25 -22.21
C THR A 151 -1.95 9.00 -22.92
N GLN A 152 -1.89 9.05 -24.25
CA GLN A 152 -1.28 8.05 -25.11
C GLN A 152 -0.10 8.66 -25.88
N VAL A 153 0.85 7.82 -26.27
CA VAL A 153 2.02 8.23 -27.06
C VAL A 153 1.81 7.95 -28.54
N LYS A 154 2.24 8.89 -29.39
CA LYS A 154 2.16 8.77 -30.85
C LYS A 154 3.39 9.40 -31.49
N TYR A 155 3.85 8.83 -32.59
CA TYR A 155 4.94 9.42 -33.38
C TYR A 155 4.39 10.47 -34.34
N ASP A 156 4.81 11.73 -34.19
CA ASP A 156 4.50 12.80 -35.13
C ASP A 156 5.59 12.86 -36.21
N LYS A 157 5.22 12.49 -37.45
CA LYS A 157 6.11 12.54 -38.62
C LYS A 157 6.57 13.96 -38.95
N LYS A 158 5.81 15.00 -38.62
CA LYS A 158 6.18 16.40 -38.93
C LYS A 158 7.24 16.94 -37.98
N LEU A 159 7.15 16.55 -36.70
CA LEU A 159 8.07 16.98 -35.65
C LEU A 159 9.24 16.00 -35.46
N GLU A 160 9.19 14.85 -36.12
CA GLU A 160 10.14 13.73 -36.00
C GLU A 160 10.40 13.31 -34.55
N LYS A 161 9.35 13.38 -33.71
CA LYS A 161 9.42 13.06 -32.28
C LYS A 161 8.16 12.37 -31.79
N VAL A 162 8.27 11.74 -30.62
CA VAL A 162 7.12 11.19 -29.89
C VAL A 162 6.39 12.33 -29.19
N THR A 163 5.08 12.41 -29.39
CA THR A 163 4.18 13.38 -28.77
C THR A 163 3.16 12.66 -27.90
N TYR A 164 2.82 13.27 -26.77
CA TYR A 164 1.72 12.82 -25.91
C TYR A 164 0.41 13.46 -26.39
N GLU A 165 -0.59 12.65 -26.68
CA GLU A 165 -1.95 13.07 -27.04
C GLU A 165 -2.92 12.54 -25.97
N PRO A 166 -4.09 13.16 -25.75
CA PRO A 166 -5.15 12.55 -24.95
C PRO A 166 -5.54 11.17 -25.50
N VAL A 167 -5.89 10.25 -24.61
CA VAL A 167 -6.31 8.90 -24.99
C VAL A 167 -7.50 8.96 -25.94
N ASN A 168 -7.38 8.27 -27.07
CA ASN A 168 -8.47 8.04 -28.02
C ASN A 168 -8.35 6.60 -28.54
N LEU A 169 -9.14 5.70 -27.95
CA LEU A 169 -9.14 4.28 -28.30
C LEU A 169 -10.17 3.99 -29.38
N ASP A 170 -9.80 3.19 -30.39
CA ASP A 170 -10.74 2.70 -31.40
C ASP A 170 -11.81 1.76 -30.79
N ILE A 171 -11.44 1.07 -29.71
CA ILE A 171 -12.31 0.16 -28.96
C ILE A 171 -12.15 0.48 -27.47
N GLU A 172 -13.26 0.81 -26.82
CA GLU A 172 -13.29 1.06 -25.37
C GLU A 172 -13.03 -0.22 -24.56
N TYR A 173 -12.53 -0.03 -23.34
CA TYR A 173 -12.38 -1.13 -22.39
C TYR A 173 -13.76 -1.67 -22.00
N ARG A 174 -13.95 -3.00 -22.13
CA ARG A 174 -15.19 -3.66 -21.77
C ARG A 174 -15.09 -4.22 -20.36
N GLU A 175 -15.85 -3.63 -19.44
CA GLU A 175 -16.04 -4.17 -18.09
C GLU A 175 -17.08 -5.29 -18.12
N PHE A 176 -16.64 -6.49 -17.76
CA PHE A 176 -17.53 -7.65 -17.63
C PHE A 176 -17.77 -7.94 -16.15
N ASP A 177 -19.03 -7.93 -15.73
CA ASP A 177 -19.39 -8.39 -14.39
C ASP A 177 -19.49 -9.92 -14.37
N PHE A 178 -18.50 -10.56 -13.75
CA PHE A 178 -18.48 -12.01 -13.53
C PHE A 178 -19.00 -12.40 -12.14
N SER A 179 -19.53 -11.46 -11.36
CA SER A 179 -20.01 -11.73 -10.02
C SER A 179 -21.27 -12.61 -10.04
N SER A 180 -21.26 -13.68 -9.23
CA SER A 180 -22.43 -14.54 -9.10
C SER A 180 -23.46 -13.87 -8.17
N HIS A 181 -24.73 -13.83 -8.57
CA HIS A 181 -25.83 -13.27 -7.77
C HIS A 181 -25.89 -13.82 -6.33
N TRP A 182 -25.50 -15.08 -6.10
CA TRP A 182 -25.56 -15.73 -4.79
C TRP A 182 -24.51 -15.26 -3.77
N HIS A 183 -23.42 -14.63 -4.22
CA HIS A 183 -22.32 -14.19 -3.36
C HIS A 183 -21.95 -12.71 -3.56
N SER A 184 -22.71 -11.96 -4.39
CA SER A 184 -22.46 -10.54 -4.63
C SER A 184 -23.06 -9.68 -3.51
N PRO A 185 -22.56 -8.45 -3.28
CA PRO A 185 -23.25 -7.47 -2.45
C PRO A 185 -24.71 -7.33 -2.94
N SER A 186 -25.65 -7.19 -2.01
CA SER A 186 -27.07 -7.01 -2.33
C SER A 186 -27.26 -5.83 -3.30
N TYR A 187 -27.49 -6.13 -4.57
CA TYR A 187 -27.99 -5.13 -5.51
C TYR A 187 -29.45 -4.88 -5.17
N VAL A 188 -29.84 -3.62 -5.02
CA VAL A 188 -31.27 -3.27 -5.03
C VAL A 188 -31.72 -3.44 -6.48
N LEU A 189 -32.52 -4.47 -6.75
CA LEU A 189 -33.14 -4.63 -8.06
C LEU A 189 -34.09 -3.44 -8.29
N PRO A 190 -34.14 -2.83 -9.48
CA PRO A 190 -35.14 -1.81 -9.79
C PRO A 190 -36.55 -2.39 -9.61
N GLY A 191 -37.22 -2.02 -8.51
CA GLY A 191 -38.55 -2.53 -8.12
C GLY A 191 -38.67 -3.16 -6.73
N ASP A 192 -37.56 -3.50 -6.05
CA ASP A 192 -37.57 -4.09 -4.68
C ASP A 192 -37.79 -3.05 -3.56
N GLU A 193 -37.84 -1.76 -3.90
CA GLU A 193 -38.12 -0.64 -2.99
C GLU A 193 -39.49 -0.73 -2.29
N LYS A 194 -40.40 -1.59 -2.78
CA LYS A 194 -41.76 -1.77 -2.23
C LYS A 194 -41.87 -2.82 -1.11
N THR A 195 -40.77 -3.48 -0.75
CA THR A 195 -40.81 -4.59 0.21
C THR A 195 -40.59 -4.13 1.67
N GLU A 196 -40.23 -2.86 1.88
CA GLU A 196 -39.94 -2.28 3.20
C GLU A 196 -41.04 -1.32 3.72
N GLU A 197 -42.23 -1.30 3.10
CA GLU A 197 -43.45 -0.70 3.64
C GLU A 197 -44.37 -1.75 4.28
#